data_AF-A0A4V0WP38-F1
#
_entry.id   AF-A0A4V0WP38-F1
#
_cell.length_a   1.000
_cell.length_b   1.000
_cell.length_c   1.000
_cell.angle_alpha   90.00
_cell.angle_beta   90.00
_cell.angle_gamma   90.00
#
_symmetry.space_group_name_H-M   'P 1'
#
loop_
_entity.id
_entity.type
_entity.pdbx_description
1 polymer ?
#
loop_
_entity_poly.entity_id
_entity_poly.type
_entity_poly.pdbx_seq_one_letter_code
_entity_poly.pdbx_strand_id
1 'polypeptide(L)'
;MMAEKCSACSRLEETSLSTVEYGIGDKECKSLQNNTGLNPDLKEKHDDCQDLNDMNDCLIGNLGERLPAYDDCDYKPFIGHLMGNLWNMFKGIICAICGIWKKLKELEELLIKDGYIAVTKNYEFTVPEKKFYRISSLNERGMWFSGSPQGGECFISIPVAEMDIVECVLAQPQVVGDRVHAVTCAIQENYREGDNYIVNFDTYIIEGETLDGVPGRSAPFPVPIEFVVIGRKKVK
;
A
#
# COMPACT_ATOMS: atom_id res chain seq x y z
N MET A 1 -11.27 -18.61 35.72
CA MET A 1 -11.79 -18.34 34.37
C MET A 1 -13.26 -17.89 34.33
N MET A 2 -14.06 -18.02 35.40
CA MET A 2 -15.47 -17.58 35.40
C MET A 2 -15.70 -16.05 35.42
N ALA A 3 -14.75 -15.26 35.92
CA ALA A 3 -14.92 -13.81 36.08
C ALA A 3 -14.98 -13.04 34.75
N GLU A 4 -14.23 -13.48 33.73
CA GLU A 4 -14.17 -12.82 32.42
C GLU A 4 -15.46 -13.00 31.60
N LYS A 5 -16.14 -14.15 31.69
CA LYS A 5 -17.37 -14.41 30.90
C LYS A 5 -18.61 -13.70 31.43
N CYS A 6 -18.77 -13.61 32.75
CA CYS A 6 -19.82 -12.74 33.33
C CYS A 6 -19.59 -11.28 32.93
N SER A 7 -18.33 -10.85 32.80
CA SER A 7 -18.00 -9.50 32.36
C SER A 7 -18.34 -9.24 30.88
N ALA A 8 -18.26 -10.25 30.00
CA ALA A 8 -18.65 -10.13 28.59
C ALA A 8 -20.16 -9.89 28.43
N CYS A 9 -21.00 -10.64 29.16
CA CYS A 9 -22.44 -10.39 29.14
C CYS A 9 -22.80 -9.01 29.71
N SER A 10 -22.20 -8.61 30.83
CA SER A 10 -22.43 -7.26 31.38
C SER A 10 -22.00 -6.16 30.42
N ARG A 11 -20.87 -6.32 29.74
CA ARG A 11 -20.44 -5.36 28.69
C ARG A 11 -21.44 -5.29 27.55
N LEU A 12 -21.95 -6.41 27.04
CA LEU A 12 -22.96 -6.39 25.99
C LEU A 12 -24.28 -5.77 26.44
N GLU A 13 -24.71 -6.02 27.66
CA GLU A 13 -25.92 -5.39 28.22
C GLU A 13 -25.74 -3.87 28.37
N GLU A 14 -24.56 -3.41 28.78
CA GLU A 14 -24.27 -1.97 28.91
C GLU A 14 -24.15 -1.26 27.57
N THR A 15 -23.52 -1.90 26.58
CA THR A 15 -23.16 -1.24 25.33
C THR A 15 -24.13 -1.53 24.19
N SER A 16 -24.82 -2.67 24.23
CA SER A 16 -25.57 -3.23 23.10
C SER A 16 -26.84 -3.98 23.54
N LEU A 17 -27.55 -3.47 24.55
CA LEU A 17 -28.74 -4.09 25.15
C LEU A 17 -29.78 -4.55 24.10
N SER A 18 -30.02 -3.73 23.07
CA SER A 18 -30.97 -4.07 22.00
C SER A 18 -30.59 -5.35 21.25
N THR A 19 -29.28 -5.62 21.10
CA THR A 19 -28.78 -6.84 20.48
C THR A 19 -29.00 -8.06 21.38
N VAL A 20 -28.86 -7.89 22.70
CA VAL A 20 -29.13 -8.94 23.69
C VAL A 20 -30.62 -9.29 23.73
N GLU A 21 -31.50 -8.27 23.68
CA GLU A 21 -32.95 -8.45 23.77
C GLU A 21 -33.60 -8.92 22.46
N TYR A 22 -33.19 -8.36 21.32
CA TYR A 22 -33.88 -8.54 20.03
C TYR A 22 -33.02 -9.25 18.97
N GLY A 23 -31.76 -9.55 19.30
CA GLY A 23 -30.81 -10.10 18.34
C GLY A 23 -30.29 -9.06 17.35
N ILE A 24 -29.59 -9.53 16.32
CA ILE A 24 -28.99 -8.63 15.32
C ILE A 24 -30.04 -8.19 14.30
N GLY A 25 -30.33 -6.90 14.24
CA GLY A 25 -31.18 -6.25 13.25
C GLY A 25 -30.39 -5.62 12.10
N ASP A 26 -31.09 -4.88 11.24
CA ASP A 26 -30.47 -4.21 10.07
C ASP A 26 -29.51 -3.08 10.49
N LYS A 27 -29.79 -2.41 11.63
CA LYS A 27 -28.97 -1.33 12.15
C LYS A 27 -27.62 -1.87 12.62
N GLU A 28 -27.65 -2.90 13.45
CA GLU A 28 -26.48 -3.60 13.98
C GLU A 28 -25.69 -4.21 12.82
N CYS A 29 -26.38 -4.84 11.85
CA CYS A 29 -25.74 -5.40 10.66
C CYS A 29 -24.99 -4.34 9.83
N LYS A 30 -25.60 -3.16 9.61
CA LYS A 30 -24.93 -2.04 8.93
C LYS A 30 -23.75 -1.48 9.72
N SER A 31 -23.83 -1.47 11.05
CA SER A 31 -22.72 -1.06 11.92
C SER A 31 -21.53 -2.02 11.79
N LEU A 32 -21.79 -3.32 11.88
CA LEU A 32 -20.79 -4.38 11.66
C LEU A 32 -20.20 -4.32 10.24
N GLN A 33 -21.00 -4.06 9.21
CA GLN A 33 -20.47 -3.87 7.86
C GLN A 33 -19.45 -2.71 7.73
N ASN A 34 -19.44 -1.79 8.69
CA ASN A 34 -18.52 -0.65 8.73
C ASN A 34 -17.41 -0.79 9.79
N ASN A 35 -17.28 -1.95 10.43
CA ASN A 35 -16.35 -2.17 11.54
C ASN A 35 -16.55 -1.19 12.71
N THR A 36 -17.81 -0.91 13.06
CA THR A 36 -18.16 -0.01 14.18
C THR A 36 -18.88 -0.73 15.31
N GLY A 37 -18.73 -2.05 15.40
CA GLY A 37 -19.34 -2.85 16.45
C GLY A 37 -20.86 -2.95 16.31
N LEU A 38 -21.52 -3.39 17.37
CA LEU A 38 -22.97 -3.63 17.42
C LEU A 38 -23.77 -2.35 17.66
N ASN A 39 -23.20 -1.40 18.41
CA ASN A 39 -23.87 -0.15 18.73
C ASN A 39 -23.13 1.07 18.14
N PRO A 40 -23.60 1.61 17.00
CA PRO A 40 -22.96 2.76 16.35
C PRO A 40 -23.15 4.08 17.12
N ASP A 41 -24.04 4.12 18.12
CA ASP A 41 -24.39 5.32 18.87
C ASP A 41 -23.52 5.52 20.13
N LEU A 42 -22.60 4.58 20.41
CA LEU A 42 -21.65 4.74 21.51
C LEU A 42 -20.75 5.95 21.27
N LYS A 43 -20.46 6.69 22.34
CA LYS A 43 -19.50 7.81 22.31
C LYS A 43 -18.10 7.33 21.97
N GLU A 44 -17.70 6.20 22.53
CA GLU A 44 -16.48 5.48 22.19
C GLU A 44 -16.89 4.25 21.40
N LYS A 45 -16.53 4.21 20.12
CA LYS A 45 -16.93 3.13 19.23
C LYS A 45 -16.08 1.90 19.49
N HIS A 46 -16.75 0.77 19.66
CA HIS A 46 -16.13 -0.53 19.59
C HIS A 46 -15.86 -0.91 18.12
N ASP A 47 -14.94 -1.86 17.92
CA ASP A 47 -14.78 -2.54 16.64
C ASP A 47 -15.52 -3.88 16.64
N ASP A 48 -15.63 -4.50 15.47
CA ASP A 48 -16.34 -5.78 15.34
C ASP A 48 -15.64 -6.90 16.11
N CYS A 49 -14.32 -6.84 16.24
CA CYS A 49 -13.55 -7.87 16.92
C CYS A 49 -13.93 -7.91 18.41
N GLN A 50 -13.98 -6.76 19.06
CA GLN A 50 -14.37 -6.64 20.45
C GLN A 50 -15.79 -7.15 20.67
N ASP A 51 -16.76 -6.64 19.91
CA ASP A 51 -18.17 -6.95 20.12
C ASP A 51 -18.53 -8.39 19.74
N LEU A 52 -17.94 -8.95 18.67
CA LEU A 52 -18.16 -10.35 18.31
C LEU A 52 -17.51 -11.33 19.30
N ASN A 53 -16.37 -10.98 19.90
CA ASN A 53 -15.80 -11.79 20.99
C ASN A 53 -16.69 -11.77 22.23
N ASP A 54 -17.16 -10.58 22.63
CA ASP A 54 -18.08 -10.44 23.75
C ASP A 54 -19.38 -11.23 23.49
N MET A 55 -19.91 -11.20 22.25
CA MET A 55 -21.05 -12.03 21.82
C MET A 55 -20.75 -13.53 21.90
N ASN A 56 -19.60 -13.98 21.41
CA ASN A 56 -19.24 -15.40 21.46
C ASN A 56 -19.15 -15.90 22.91
N ASP A 57 -18.46 -15.15 23.77
CA ASP A 57 -18.26 -15.51 25.16
C ASP A 57 -19.57 -15.47 25.95
N CYS A 58 -20.41 -14.46 25.71
CA CYS A 58 -21.69 -14.34 26.39
C CYS A 58 -22.75 -15.31 25.87
N LEU A 59 -22.93 -15.44 24.55
CA LEU A 59 -24.04 -16.22 24.00
C LEU A 59 -23.71 -17.72 23.92
N ILE A 60 -22.48 -18.08 23.57
CA ILE A 60 -22.08 -19.49 23.41
C ILE A 60 -21.30 -19.96 24.63
N GLY A 61 -20.32 -19.18 25.08
CA GLY A 61 -19.45 -19.53 26.20
C GLY A 61 -20.22 -19.72 27.52
N ASN A 62 -21.09 -18.78 27.89
CA ASN A 62 -21.93 -18.86 29.09
C ASN A 62 -23.00 -19.96 28.96
N LEU A 63 -23.57 -20.17 27.76
CA LEU A 63 -24.58 -21.21 27.55
C LEU A 63 -24.01 -22.61 27.80
N GLY A 64 -22.77 -22.86 27.37
CA GLY A 64 -22.06 -24.11 27.67
C GLY A 64 -21.82 -24.33 29.17
N GLU A 65 -21.52 -23.27 29.93
CA GLU A 65 -21.34 -23.36 31.39
C GLU A 65 -22.65 -23.61 32.14
N ARG A 66 -23.76 -23.12 31.61
CA ARG A 66 -25.11 -23.35 32.16
C ARG A 66 -25.69 -24.69 31.79
N LEU A 67 -25.02 -25.50 30.96
CA LEU A 67 -25.48 -26.83 30.55
C LEU A 67 -25.92 -27.71 31.74
N PRO A 68 -25.21 -27.78 32.89
CA PRO A 68 -25.62 -28.61 34.03
C PRO A 68 -26.93 -28.16 34.71
N ALA A 69 -27.43 -26.96 34.41
CA ALA A 69 -28.68 -26.45 34.95
C ALA A 69 -29.92 -26.84 34.12
N TYR A 70 -29.72 -27.44 32.95
CA TYR A 70 -30.81 -27.94 32.11
C TYR A 70 -31.20 -29.37 32.52
N ASP A 71 -32.47 -29.70 32.29
CA ASP A 71 -32.99 -31.05 32.53
C ASP A 71 -32.51 -32.01 31.43
N ASP A 72 -31.81 -33.07 31.84
CA ASP A 72 -31.36 -34.13 30.94
C ASP A 72 -32.50 -34.93 30.29
N CYS A 73 -33.71 -34.84 30.83
CA CYS A 73 -34.90 -35.48 30.26
C CYS A 73 -35.70 -34.52 29.35
N ASP A 74 -35.42 -33.21 29.37
CA ASP A 74 -36.06 -32.19 28.53
C ASP A 74 -35.05 -31.18 27.97
N TYR A 75 -34.35 -31.57 26.91
CA TYR A 75 -33.37 -30.72 26.22
C TYR A 75 -33.97 -29.61 25.35
N LYS A 76 -35.29 -29.55 25.15
CA LYS A 76 -35.89 -28.57 24.22
C LYS A 76 -35.57 -27.11 24.58
N PRO A 77 -35.61 -26.68 25.85
CA PRO A 77 -35.24 -25.32 26.24
C PRO A 77 -33.77 -25.01 25.92
N PHE A 78 -32.86 -25.95 26.20
CA PHE A 78 -31.44 -25.79 25.87
C PHE A 78 -31.23 -25.60 24.37
N ILE A 79 -31.83 -26.47 23.54
CA ILE A 79 -31.73 -26.39 22.09
C ILE A 79 -32.33 -25.07 21.57
N GLY A 80 -33.45 -24.60 22.14
CA GLY A 80 -34.04 -23.31 21.80
C GLY A 80 -33.07 -22.14 22.03
N HIS A 81 -32.44 -22.08 23.20
CA HIS A 81 -31.45 -21.05 23.53
C HIS A 81 -30.19 -21.17 22.65
N LEU A 82 -29.69 -22.40 22.45
CA LEU A 82 -28.53 -22.64 21.61
C LEU A 82 -28.76 -22.17 20.17
N MET A 83 -29.90 -22.54 19.57
CA MET A 83 -30.22 -22.17 18.20
C MET A 83 -30.42 -20.65 18.05
N GLY A 84 -31.06 -19.98 19.02
CA GLY A 84 -31.20 -18.52 19.01
C GLY A 84 -29.85 -17.80 19.13
N ASN A 85 -28.99 -18.26 20.04
CA ASN A 85 -27.66 -17.69 20.26
C ASN A 85 -26.74 -17.91 19.05
N LEU A 86 -26.75 -19.11 18.47
CA LEU A 86 -26.01 -19.41 17.25
C LEU A 86 -26.50 -18.57 16.07
N TRP A 87 -27.82 -18.41 15.92
CA TRP A 87 -28.39 -17.57 14.87
C TRP A 87 -27.88 -16.14 14.96
N ASN A 88 -27.92 -15.53 16.15
CA ASN A 88 -27.41 -14.18 16.37
C ASN A 88 -25.91 -14.08 16.11
N MET A 89 -25.11 -15.02 16.61
CA MET A 89 -23.67 -15.04 16.38
C MET A 89 -23.34 -15.15 14.88
N PHE A 90 -23.97 -16.08 14.16
CA PHE A 90 -23.76 -16.24 12.72
C PHE A 90 -24.22 -15.02 11.94
N LYS A 91 -25.36 -14.42 12.30
CA LYS A 91 -25.83 -13.20 11.64
C LYS A 91 -24.82 -12.07 11.79
N GLY A 92 -24.21 -11.91 12.96
CA GLY A 92 -23.18 -10.89 13.21
C GLY A 92 -21.92 -11.12 12.39
N ILE A 93 -21.41 -12.36 12.41
CA ILE A 93 -20.27 -12.77 11.58
C ILE A 93 -20.54 -12.50 10.10
N ILE A 94 -21.72 -12.89 9.59
CA ILE A 94 -22.10 -12.67 8.18
C ILE A 94 -22.12 -11.18 7.85
N CYS A 95 -22.68 -10.34 8.72
CA CYS A 95 -22.71 -8.88 8.52
C CYS A 95 -21.30 -8.29 8.44
N ALA A 96 -20.42 -8.63 9.38
CA ALA A 96 -19.02 -8.18 9.38
C ALA A 96 -18.26 -8.66 8.13
N ILE A 97 -18.40 -9.94 7.77
CA ILE A 97 -17.78 -10.52 6.56
C ILE A 97 -18.27 -9.83 5.29
N CYS A 98 -19.56 -9.52 5.17
CA CYS A 98 -20.10 -8.76 4.04
C CYS A 98 -19.47 -7.36 3.95
N GLY A 99 -19.21 -6.70 5.08
CA GLY A 99 -18.48 -5.43 5.14
C GLY A 99 -17.05 -5.56 4.65
N ILE A 100 -16.33 -6.58 5.11
CA ILE A 100 -14.96 -6.90 4.69
C ILE A 100 -14.90 -7.13 3.18
N TRP A 101 -15.80 -7.95 2.62
CA TRP A 101 -15.84 -8.21 1.17
C TRP A 101 -16.12 -6.96 0.35
N LYS A 102 -16.99 -6.07 0.83
CA LYS A 102 -17.23 -4.79 0.18
C LYS A 102 -15.96 -3.94 0.16
N LYS A 103 -15.23 -3.85 1.28
CA LYS A 103 -13.97 -3.10 1.37
C LYS A 103 -12.86 -3.70 0.51
N LEU A 104 -12.76 -5.03 0.45
CA LEU A 104 -11.82 -5.72 -0.44
C LEU A 104 -12.11 -5.42 -1.89
N LYS A 105 -13.37 -5.42 -2.30
CA LYS A 105 -13.77 -5.05 -3.67
C LYS A 105 -13.46 -3.58 -3.98
N GLU A 106 -13.74 -2.67 -3.04
CA GLU A 106 -13.36 -1.25 -3.18
C GLU A 106 -11.85 -1.10 -3.36
N LEU A 107 -11.04 -1.84 -2.58
CA LEU A 107 -9.58 -1.82 -2.71
C LEU A 107 -9.11 -2.41 -4.04
N GLU A 108 -9.74 -3.51 -4.49
CA GLU A 108 -9.45 -4.14 -5.78
C GLU A 108 -9.73 -3.17 -6.94
N GLU A 109 -10.87 -2.47 -6.93
CA GLU A 109 -11.23 -1.47 -7.95
C GLU A 109 -10.27 -0.25 -7.95
N LEU A 110 -9.69 0.11 -6.80
CA LEU A 110 -8.69 1.19 -6.71
C LEU A 110 -7.30 0.76 -7.19
N LEU A 111 -6.90 -0.48 -6.94
CA LEU A 111 -5.58 -1.00 -7.28
C LEU A 111 -5.51 -1.56 -8.71
N ILE A 112 -6.61 -2.14 -9.19
CA ILE A 112 -6.72 -2.77 -10.50
C ILE A 112 -7.52 -1.87 -11.43
N LYS A 113 -6.82 -1.23 -12.36
CA LYS A 113 -7.44 -0.41 -13.41
C LYS A 113 -7.35 -1.12 -14.75
N ASP A 114 -8.49 -1.35 -15.38
CA ASP A 114 -8.60 -2.01 -16.68
C ASP A 114 -7.97 -3.43 -16.71
N GLY A 115 -7.95 -4.13 -15.57
CA GLY A 115 -7.33 -5.45 -15.42
C GLY A 115 -5.82 -5.43 -15.17
N TYR A 116 -5.24 -4.26 -14.87
CA TYR A 116 -3.82 -4.10 -14.58
C TYR A 116 -3.57 -3.49 -13.20
N ILE A 117 -2.51 -3.93 -12.54
CA ILE A 117 -1.94 -3.29 -11.36
C ILE A 117 -0.68 -2.51 -11.73
N ALA A 118 -0.49 -1.34 -11.11
CA ALA A 118 0.71 -0.53 -11.30
C ALA A 118 1.94 -1.21 -10.69
N VAL A 119 3.07 -1.12 -11.38
CA VAL A 119 4.37 -1.61 -10.94
C VAL A 119 5.36 -0.46 -11.10
N THR A 120 6.06 -0.13 -10.02
CA THR A 120 7.10 0.91 -10.02
C THR A 120 8.43 0.29 -9.63
N LYS A 121 9.49 0.58 -10.37
CA LYS A 121 10.86 0.17 -10.04
C LYS A 121 11.82 1.33 -10.15
N ASN A 122 12.82 1.33 -9.27
CA ASN A 122 13.89 2.31 -9.27
C ASN A 122 15.21 1.62 -9.62
N TYR A 123 15.99 2.26 -10.48
CA TYR A 123 17.31 1.82 -10.90
C TYR A 123 18.28 2.99 -10.83
N GLU A 124 19.54 2.70 -10.55
CA GLU A 124 20.58 3.73 -10.51
C GLU A 124 21.63 3.45 -11.58
N PHE A 125 22.08 4.50 -12.25
CA PHE A 125 23.24 4.46 -13.13
C PHE A 125 24.14 5.64 -12.85
N THR A 126 25.42 5.38 -12.56
CA THR A 126 26.42 6.44 -12.46
C THR A 126 27.08 6.67 -13.81
N VAL A 127 26.84 7.84 -14.41
CA VAL A 127 27.59 8.29 -15.58
C VAL A 127 29.02 8.60 -15.15
N PRO A 128 30.03 7.90 -15.68
CA PRO A 128 31.41 8.12 -15.25
C PRO A 128 31.96 9.41 -15.87
N GLU A 129 32.81 10.12 -15.12
CA GLU A 129 33.45 11.37 -15.53
C GLU A 129 34.04 11.33 -16.94
N LYS A 130 34.70 10.22 -17.30
CA LYS A 130 35.36 10.02 -18.60
C LYS A 130 34.41 10.06 -19.81
N LYS A 131 33.09 9.95 -19.63
CA LYS A 131 32.09 10.06 -20.70
C LYS A 131 31.73 11.51 -21.03
N PHE A 132 32.11 12.45 -20.18
CA PHE A 132 31.83 13.85 -20.39
C PHE A 132 32.93 14.51 -21.23
N TYR A 133 32.52 15.35 -22.15
CA TYR A 133 33.42 16.24 -22.88
C TYR A 133 32.87 17.66 -22.88
N ARG A 134 33.78 18.62 -22.99
CA ARG A 134 33.44 20.03 -22.92
C ARG A 134 32.90 20.51 -24.26
N ILE A 135 31.74 21.16 -24.24
CA ILE A 135 31.17 21.84 -25.41
C ILE A 135 31.61 23.30 -25.35
N SER A 136 32.74 23.60 -25.97
CA SER A 136 33.37 24.93 -25.95
C SER A 136 32.66 25.99 -26.78
N SER A 137 31.67 25.62 -27.59
CA SER A 137 30.97 26.53 -28.51
C SER A 137 29.77 27.26 -27.91
N LEU A 138 29.33 26.91 -26.69
CA LEU A 138 28.03 27.36 -26.17
C LEU A 138 28.09 28.45 -25.08
N ASN A 139 29.22 28.65 -24.38
CA ASN A 139 29.45 29.80 -23.49
C ASN A 139 30.91 29.86 -22.98
N GLU A 140 31.26 30.93 -22.26
CA GLU A 140 32.53 31.05 -21.52
C GLU A 140 32.59 30.16 -20.25
N ARG A 141 31.43 29.80 -19.67
CA ARG A 141 31.26 28.95 -18.46
C ARG A 141 31.01 27.48 -18.85
N GLY A 142 32.07 26.68 -18.99
CA GLY A 142 32.04 25.40 -19.71
C GLY A 142 30.84 24.49 -19.41
N MET A 143 30.12 24.05 -20.44
CA MET A 143 29.15 22.95 -20.32
C MET A 143 29.82 21.62 -20.65
N TRP A 144 29.58 20.62 -19.82
CA TRP A 144 30.01 19.24 -20.04
C TRP A 144 28.82 18.38 -20.40
N PHE A 145 29.01 17.48 -21.35
CA PHE A 145 27.93 16.64 -21.85
C PHE A 145 28.42 15.21 -22.07
N SER A 146 27.59 14.25 -21.67
CA SER A 146 27.73 12.83 -21.99
C SER A 146 26.56 12.41 -22.87
N GLY A 147 26.84 11.84 -24.04
CA GLY A 147 25.83 11.57 -25.08
C GLY A 147 26.34 11.67 -26.52
N SER A 148 27.60 12.04 -26.73
CA SER A 148 28.18 12.19 -28.07
C SER A 148 28.72 10.89 -28.64
N PRO A 149 28.75 10.76 -29.97
CA PRO A 149 29.53 9.74 -30.67
C PRO A 149 30.99 9.67 -30.22
N GLN A 150 31.57 10.77 -29.72
CA GLN A 150 32.97 10.83 -29.28
C GLN A 150 33.19 10.28 -27.86
N GLY A 151 32.20 10.42 -26.97
CA GLY A 151 32.27 9.94 -25.57
C GLY A 151 31.56 8.61 -25.33
N GLY A 152 30.85 8.11 -26.35
CA GLY A 152 29.93 6.98 -26.27
C GLY A 152 28.59 7.39 -25.67
N GLU A 153 27.51 6.90 -26.26
CA GLU A 153 26.15 7.10 -25.74
C GLU A 153 26.03 6.52 -24.32
N CYS A 154 25.18 7.14 -23.49
CA CYS A 154 24.79 6.56 -22.21
C CYS A 154 23.49 5.81 -22.38
N PHE A 155 23.50 4.55 -21.96
CA PHE A 155 22.31 3.73 -21.94
C PHE A 155 22.28 2.88 -20.68
N ILE A 156 21.08 2.58 -20.23
CA ILE A 156 20.81 1.59 -19.19
C ILE A 156 19.82 0.55 -19.74
N SER A 157 20.06 -0.71 -19.42
CA SER A 157 19.13 -1.82 -19.67
C SER A 157 18.40 -2.14 -18.37
N ILE A 158 17.09 -1.87 -18.33
CA ILE A 158 16.27 -2.00 -17.14
C ILE A 158 15.42 -3.29 -17.21
N PRO A 159 15.56 -4.25 -16.29
CA PRO A 159 14.74 -5.46 -16.29
C PRO A 159 13.25 -5.19 -15.98
N VAL A 160 12.39 -5.45 -16.97
CA VAL A 160 10.93 -5.21 -16.91
C VAL A 160 10.11 -6.47 -17.18
N ALA A 161 10.68 -7.67 -16.98
CA ALA A 161 10.02 -8.96 -17.22
C ALA A 161 8.65 -9.11 -16.52
N GLU A 162 8.47 -8.44 -15.37
CA GLU A 162 7.20 -8.47 -14.62
C GLU A 162 6.16 -7.46 -15.12
N MET A 163 6.52 -6.58 -16.05
CA MET A 163 5.64 -5.56 -16.61
C MET A 163 5.17 -6.00 -18.00
N ASP A 164 3.85 -6.07 -18.18
CA ASP A 164 3.26 -6.29 -19.49
C ASP A 164 3.35 -5.01 -20.34
N ILE A 165 3.20 -3.85 -19.70
CA ILE A 165 3.27 -2.52 -20.32
C ILE A 165 4.24 -1.66 -19.51
N VAL A 166 5.16 -0.98 -20.18
CA VAL A 166 5.93 0.13 -19.60
C VAL A 166 5.25 1.43 -20.03
N GLU A 167 4.87 2.28 -19.08
CA GLU A 167 4.13 3.51 -19.37
C GLU A 167 5.06 4.72 -19.45
N CYS A 168 6.01 4.79 -18.51
CA CYS A 168 6.90 5.92 -18.39
C CYS A 168 8.23 5.51 -17.76
N VAL A 169 9.29 6.17 -18.18
CA VAL A 169 10.56 6.20 -17.47
C VAL A 169 10.88 7.65 -17.15
N LEU A 170 11.16 7.92 -15.89
CA LEU A 170 11.65 9.21 -15.41
C LEU A 170 13.12 9.05 -15.06
N ALA A 171 13.94 10.04 -15.40
CA ALA A 171 15.36 10.08 -15.06
C ALA A 171 15.66 11.34 -14.27
N GLN A 172 16.27 11.20 -13.10
CA GLN A 172 16.60 12.30 -12.22
C GLN A 172 18.06 12.20 -11.76
N PRO A 173 18.91 13.21 -12.02
CA PRO A 173 20.21 13.31 -11.39
C PRO A 173 20.04 13.45 -9.88
N GLN A 174 20.77 12.65 -9.10
CA GLN A 174 20.79 12.81 -7.66
C GLN A 174 21.65 14.01 -7.27
N VAL A 175 21.29 14.66 -6.15
CA VAL A 175 22.05 15.79 -5.61
C VAL A 175 23.39 15.29 -5.10
N VAL A 176 24.49 15.75 -5.69
CA VAL A 176 25.85 15.30 -5.35
C VAL A 176 26.58 16.34 -4.48
N GLY A 177 26.42 16.24 -3.15
CA GLY A 177 27.27 16.88 -2.13
C GLY A 177 27.38 18.42 -2.20
N ASP A 178 28.51 18.96 -1.70
CA ASP A 178 28.79 20.41 -1.53
C ASP A 178 29.02 21.19 -2.86
N ARG A 179 28.46 20.71 -3.97
CA ARG A 179 28.72 21.24 -5.31
C ARG A 179 27.55 22.10 -5.79
N VAL A 180 27.85 23.30 -6.28
CA VAL A 180 26.87 24.20 -6.90
C VAL A 180 26.91 24.04 -8.42
N HIS A 181 26.71 22.82 -8.93
CA HIS A 181 26.62 22.56 -10.37
C HIS A 181 25.18 22.17 -10.73
N ALA A 182 24.61 22.82 -11.74
CA ALA A 182 23.33 22.40 -12.27
C ALA A 182 23.55 21.17 -13.15
N VAL A 183 22.88 20.06 -12.81
CA VAL A 183 22.93 18.81 -13.56
C VAL A 183 21.54 18.49 -14.07
N THR A 184 21.44 18.12 -15.34
CA THR A 184 20.19 17.66 -15.95
C THR A 184 20.41 16.40 -16.77
N CYS A 185 19.39 15.57 -16.84
CA CYS A 185 19.36 14.34 -17.62
C CYS A 185 18.20 14.42 -18.61
N ALA A 186 18.44 14.05 -19.86
CA ALA A 186 17.42 14.01 -20.90
C ALA A 186 17.36 12.61 -21.51
N ILE A 187 16.19 11.97 -21.48
CA ILE A 187 15.99 10.70 -22.19
C ILE A 187 15.83 11.02 -23.68
N GLN A 188 16.71 10.44 -24.51
CA GLN A 188 16.72 10.63 -25.96
C GLN A 188 15.83 9.61 -26.66
N GLU A 189 15.95 8.36 -26.25
CA GLU A 189 15.20 7.25 -26.80
C GLU A 189 14.96 6.20 -25.71
N ASN A 190 13.83 5.51 -25.79
CA ASN A 190 13.60 4.33 -24.98
C ASN A 190 12.71 3.33 -25.72
N TYR A 191 12.98 2.05 -25.53
CA TYR A 191 12.22 0.96 -26.16
C TYR A 191 12.36 -0.34 -25.38
N ARG A 192 11.41 -1.25 -25.59
CA ARG A 192 11.47 -2.60 -25.03
C ARG A 192 12.24 -3.53 -25.96
N GLU A 193 13.19 -4.27 -25.40
CA GLU A 193 13.92 -5.35 -26.06
C GLU A 193 13.84 -6.62 -25.19
N GLY A 194 12.91 -7.51 -25.54
CA GLY A 194 12.62 -8.72 -24.74
C GLY A 194 12.14 -8.37 -23.33
N ASP A 195 12.87 -8.86 -22.33
CA ASP A 195 12.59 -8.65 -20.91
C ASP A 195 13.24 -7.38 -20.33
N ASN A 196 13.91 -6.59 -21.18
CA ASN A 196 14.54 -5.35 -20.79
C ASN A 196 13.89 -4.13 -21.46
N TYR A 197 13.96 -3.01 -20.78
CA TYR A 197 13.64 -1.69 -21.30
C TYR A 197 14.94 -0.92 -21.43
N ILE A 198 15.33 -0.60 -22.66
CA ILE A 198 16.54 0.13 -22.97
C ILE A 198 16.22 1.62 -22.92
N VAL A 199 17.04 2.38 -22.21
CA VAL A 199 16.89 3.83 -22.08
C VAL A 199 18.21 4.48 -22.47
N ASN A 200 18.19 5.20 -23.59
CA ASN A 200 19.28 6.04 -24.05
C ASN A 200 19.06 7.46 -23.52
N PHE A 201 20.09 8.03 -22.92
CA PHE A 201 19.96 9.32 -22.26
C PHE A 201 21.25 10.12 -22.33
N ASP A 202 21.07 11.42 -22.19
CA ASP A 202 22.13 12.40 -22.13
C ASP A 202 22.20 13.00 -20.74
N THR A 203 23.41 13.38 -20.31
CA THR A 203 23.60 14.11 -19.06
C THR A 203 24.41 15.36 -19.34
N TYR A 204 23.96 16.48 -18.78
CA TYR A 204 24.58 17.78 -18.91
C TYR A 204 24.97 18.29 -17.53
N ILE A 205 26.20 18.76 -17.41
CA ILE A 205 26.70 19.48 -16.24
C ILE A 205 27.02 20.90 -16.68
N ILE A 206 26.31 21.86 -16.09
CA ILE A 206 26.59 23.27 -16.28
C ILE A 206 27.53 23.71 -15.16
N GLU A 207 28.73 24.15 -15.54
CA GLU A 207 29.70 24.66 -14.58
C GLU A 207 29.16 25.89 -13.84
N GLY A 208 28.99 25.75 -12.52
CA GLY A 208 28.60 26.84 -11.63
C GLY A 208 29.77 27.71 -11.17
N GLU A 209 29.47 28.74 -10.38
CA GLU A 209 30.50 29.58 -9.75
C GLU A 209 31.19 28.82 -8.63
N THR A 210 32.53 28.78 -8.66
CA THR A 210 33.31 28.28 -7.53
C THR A 210 33.33 29.32 -6.41
N LEU A 211 33.07 28.91 -5.17
CA LEU A 211 33.13 29.77 -3.97
C LEU A 211 34.49 30.48 -3.80
N ASP A 212 35.55 29.96 -4.44
CA ASP A 212 36.94 30.43 -4.26
C ASP A 212 37.50 31.17 -5.49
N GLY A 213 36.68 31.47 -6.51
CA GLY A 213 37.09 32.26 -7.67
C GLY A 213 38.09 31.58 -8.64
N VAL A 214 38.24 30.24 -8.59
CA VAL A 214 39.08 29.47 -9.53
C VAL A 214 38.18 28.71 -10.51
N PRO A 215 38.02 29.17 -11.77
CA PRO A 215 37.26 28.45 -12.80
C PRO A 215 37.83 27.04 -13.05
N GLY A 216 36.98 26.03 -13.27
CA GLY A 216 37.39 24.75 -13.84
C GLY A 216 37.77 23.62 -12.89
N ARG A 217 37.59 23.75 -11.57
CA ARG A 217 38.15 22.76 -10.61
C ARG A 217 37.26 21.59 -10.19
N SER A 218 36.04 21.44 -10.72
CA SER A 218 35.11 20.43 -10.17
C SER A 218 34.20 19.73 -11.17
N ALA A 219 34.32 19.98 -12.48
CA ALA A 219 33.61 19.27 -13.55
C ALA A 219 34.57 18.85 -14.69
N PRO A 220 34.34 17.70 -15.34
CA PRO A 220 33.22 16.79 -15.11
C PRO A 220 33.44 15.94 -13.85
N PHE A 221 32.40 15.24 -13.41
CA PHE A 221 32.46 14.32 -12.29
C PHE A 221 31.49 13.16 -12.50
N PRO A 222 31.61 12.05 -11.75
CA PRO A 222 30.61 10.98 -11.83
C PRO A 222 29.24 11.47 -11.38
N VAL A 223 28.22 11.26 -12.21
CA VAL A 223 26.83 11.68 -11.94
C VAL A 223 25.94 10.46 -11.74
N PRO A 224 25.45 10.18 -10.51
CA PRO A 224 24.40 9.20 -10.30
C PRO A 224 23.05 9.71 -10.83
N ILE A 225 22.41 8.90 -11.66
CA ILE A 225 21.08 9.12 -12.22
C ILE A 225 20.16 8.02 -11.68
N GLU A 226 19.05 8.43 -11.08
CA GLU A 226 17.97 7.54 -10.68
C GLU A 226 16.93 7.46 -11.81
N PHE A 227 16.58 6.23 -12.19
CA PHE A 227 15.57 5.91 -13.17
C PHE A 227 14.37 5.29 -12.47
N VAL A 228 13.23 5.98 -12.52
CA VAL A 228 11.94 5.45 -12.03
C VAL A 228 11.15 4.94 -13.23
N VAL A 229 10.95 3.63 -13.30
CA VAL A 229 10.17 2.97 -14.33
C VAL A 229 8.79 2.67 -13.78
N ILE A 230 7.77 3.21 -14.43
CA ILE A 230 6.37 3.01 -14.11
C ILE A 230 5.76 2.16 -15.22
N GLY A 231 5.19 1.03 -14.84
CA GLY A 231 4.56 0.11 -15.74
C GLY A 231 3.31 -0.52 -15.14
N ARG A 232 2.73 -1.46 -15.87
CA ARG A 232 1.52 -2.17 -15.53
C ARG A 232 1.71 -3.66 -15.75
N LYS A 233 1.19 -4.44 -14.81
CA LYS A 233 1.13 -5.91 -14.87
C LYS A 233 -0.33 -6.35 -14.89
N LYS A 234 -0.68 -7.23 -15.81
CA LYS A 234 -2.01 -7.79 -15.95
C LYS A 234 -2.28 -8.72 -14.77
N VAL A 235 -3.40 -8.49 -14.10
CA VAL A 235 -3.88 -9.39 -13.05
C VAL A 235 -4.52 -10.60 -13.73
N LYS A 236 -4.15 -11.80 -13.30
CA LYS A 236 -4.63 -13.07 -13.85
C LYS A 236 -5.94 -13.48 -13.22
#